data_AF-A0A7S2FGX2-F1
#
_entry.id   AF-A0A7S2FGX2-F1
#
_cell.length_a   1.000
_cell.length_b   1.000
_cell.length_c   1.000
_cell.angle_alpha   90.00
_cell.angle_beta   90.00
_cell.angle_gamma   90.00
#
_symmetry.space_group_name_H-M   'P 1'
#
loop_
_entity.id
_entity.type
_entity.pdbx_description
1 polymer ?
#
loop_
_entity_poly.entity_id
_entity_poly.type
_entity_poly.pdbx_seq_one_letter_code
_entity_poly.pdbx_strand_id
1 'polypeptide(L)'
;RTLLESPELADVAAEQLMAAGDGTLAPADRHMVRAVARAGFGNISLMLRDRAPETARRLSSFQLTEDQKLSVLDVVRHMGDPRVQRVGRELTKALRDFLDTSSTDNRRDMELHIRHALQPRLSELRQLRDEVL
;
A
#
# COMPACT_ATOMS: atom_id res chain seq x y z
N ARG A 1 -3.00 18.03 -12.38
CA ARG A 1 -3.74 16.87 -11.84
C ARG A 1 -3.07 16.46 -10.54
N THR A 2 -3.83 16.12 -9.50
CA THR A 2 -3.28 15.62 -8.23
C THR A 2 -2.66 14.25 -8.42
N LEU A 3 -1.67 13.89 -7.59
CA LEU A 3 -0.95 12.62 -7.66
C LEU A 3 -1.89 11.40 -7.66
N LEU A 4 -2.91 11.40 -6.79
CA LEU A 4 -3.89 10.30 -6.68
C LEU A 4 -4.77 10.13 -7.92
N GLU A 5 -4.89 11.15 -8.76
CA GLU A 5 -5.64 11.09 -10.02
C GLU A 5 -4.72 10.86 -11.23
N SER A 6 -3.43 10.65 -11.00
CA SER A 6 -2.45 10.49 -12.07
C SER A 6 -2.49 9.07 -12.66
N PRO A 7 -2.46 8.94 -13.99
CA PRO A 7 -2.40 7.63 -14.64
C PRO A 7 -1.11 6.89 -14.29
N GLU A 8 0.01 7.60 -14.08
CA GLU A 8 1.30 6.98 -13.78
C GLU A 8 1.28 6.26 -12.43
N LEU A 9 0.61 6.83 -11.42
CA LEU A 9 0.44 6.17 -10.12
C LEU A 9 -0.41 4.91 -10.24
N ALA A 10 -1.50 4.95 -11.00
CA ALA A 10 -2.35 3.79 -11.24
C ALA A 10 -1.58 2.68 -11.96
N ASP A 11 -0.71 3.04 -12.91
CA ASP A 11 0.12 2.08 -13.66
C ASP A 11 1.14 1.41 -12.74
N VAL A 12 1.90 2.20 -11.97
CA VAL A 12 2.89 1.66 -11.03
C VAL A 12 2.22 0.75 -10.00
N ALA A 13 1.08 1.17 -9.43
CA ALA A 13 0.34 0.37 -8.46
C ALA A 13 -0.20 -0.92 -9.08
N ALA A 14 -0.68 -0.87 -10.33
CA ALA A 14 -1.14 -2.06 -11.04
C ALA A 14 -0.02 -3.09 -11.20
N GLU A 15 1.20 -2.66 -11.55
CA GLU A 15 2.36 -3.55 -11.60
C GLU A 15 2.65 -4.20 -10.25
N GLN A 16 2.55 -3.44 -9.15
CA GLN A 16 2.80 -4.01 -7.82
C GLN A 16 1.73 -5.01 -7.43
N LEU A 17 0.47 -4.77 -7.78
CA LEU A 17 -0.63 -5.71 -7.54
C LEU A 17 -0.46 -6.98 -8.39
N MET A 18 -0.06 -6.84 -9.66
CA MET A 18 0.26 -7.97 -10.53
C MET A 18 1.39 -8.82 -9.93
N ALA A 19 2.45 -8.19 -9.43
CA ALA A 19 3.58 -8.87 -8.79
C ALA A 19 3.19 -9.52 -7.45
N ALA A 20 2.34 -8.87 -6.66
CA ALA A 20 1.84 -9.40 -5.39
C ALA A 20 0.93 -10.62 -5.59
N GLY A 21 0.16 -10.64 -6.68
CA GLY A 21 -0.73 -11.72 -7.07
C GLY A 21 -0.04 -12.89 -7.77
N ASP A 22 1.28 -13.07 -7.59
CA ASP A 22 2.07 -14.12 -8.24
C ASP A 22 1.36 -15.50 -8.17
N GLY A 23 1.10 -16.07 -9.34
CA GLY A 23 0.36 -17.33 -9.52
C GLY A 23 -1.18 -17.25 -9.47
N THR A 24 -1.76 -16.12 -9.07
CA THR A 24 -3.23 -15.90 -9.02
C THR A 24 -3.75 -14.97 -10.12
N LEU A 25 -2.92 -14.04 -10.59
CA LEU A 25 -3.26 -13.11 -11.67
C LEU A 25 -2.51 -13.47 -12.94
N ALA A 26 -3.23 -13.57 -14.06
CA ALA A 26 -2.66 -13.80 -15.37
C ALA A 26 -2.26 -12.47 -16.04
N PRO A 27 -1.30 -12.47 -16.98
CA PRO A 27 -0.94 -11.25 -17.72
C PRO A 27 -2.14 -10.54 -18.39
N ALA A 28 -3.18 -11.30 -18.77
CA ALA A 28 -4.42 -10.77 -19.33
C ALA A 28 -5.24 -9.91 -18.33
N ASP A 29 -5.09 -10.14 -17.03
CA ASP A 29 -5.79 -9.40 -15.97
C ASP A 29 -5.24 -7.99 -15.77
N ARG A 30 -4.07 -7.68 -16.34
CA ARG A 30 -3.36 -6.40 -16.17
C ARG A 30 -4.25 -5.18 -16.44
N HIS A 31 -5.10 -5.23 -17.47
CA HIS A 31 -6.00 -4.11 -17.78
C HIS A 31 -7.08 -3.92 -16.71
N MET A 32 -7.63 -5.02 -16.19
CA MET A 32 -8.58 -5.00 -15.08
C MET A 32 -7.93 -4.47 -13.81
N VAL A 33 -6.74 -4.97 -13.47
CA VAL A 33 -5.99 -4.53 -12.27
C VAL A 33 -5.66 -3.03 -12.34
N ARG A 34 -5.27 -2.53 -13.51
CA ARG A 34 -5.08 -1.10 -13.76
C ARG A 34 -6.36 -0.30 -13.52
N ALA A 35 -7.49 -0.77 -14.03
CA ALA A 35 -8.78 -0.12 -13.82
C ALA A 35 -9.17 -0.08 -12.33
N VAL A 36 -8.95 -1.18 -11.61
CA VAL A 36 -9.18 -1.28 -10.17
C VAL A 36 -8.27 -0.32 -9.39
N ALA A 37 -6.97 -0.27 -9.68
CA ALA A 37 -6.05 0.64 -9.04
C ALA A 37 -6.47 2.11 -9.24
N ARG A 38 -6.82 2.48 -10.47
CA ARG A 38 -7.33 3.83 -10.80
C ARG A 38 -8.61 4.16 -10.05
N ALA A 39 -9.57 3.24 -10.02
CA ALA A 39 -10.82 3.42 -9.29
C ALA A 39 -10.57 3.57 -7.77
N GLY A 40 -9.67 2.76 -7.21
CA GLY A 40 -9.26 2.84 -5.81
C GLY A 40 -8.71 4.21 -5.42
N PHE A 41 -7.74 4.73 -6.16
CA PHE A 41 -7.20 6.07 -5.88
C PHE A 41 -8.21 7.20 -6.11
N GLY A 42 -9.10 7.05 -7.10
CA GLY A 42 -10.24 7.96 -7.31
C GLY A 42 -11.16 7.98 -6.09
N ASN A 43 -11.51 6.82 -5.55
CA ASN A 43 -12.34 6.69 -4.35
C ASN A 43 -11.66 7.30 -3.12
N ILE A 44 -10.36 7.08 -2.93
CA ILE A 44 -9.59 7.71 -1.84
C ILE A 44 -9.64 9.24 -1.97
N SER A 45 -9.50 9.78 -3.19
CA SER A 45 -9.59 11.22 -3.44
C SER A 45 -10.97 11.77 -3.09
N LEU A 46 -12.05 11.05 -3.43
CA LEU A 46 -13.41 11.41 -3.06
C LEU A 46 -13.62 11.35 -1.53
N MET A 47 -13.16 10.29 -0.88
CA MET A 47 -13.26 10.14 0.58
C MET A 47 -12.49 11.24 1.32
N LEU A 48 -11.31 11.65 0.82
CA LEU A 48 -10.55 12.76 1.40
C LEU A 48 -11.32 14.08 1.29
N ARG A 49 -11.97 14.35 0.15
CA ARG A 49 -12.78 15.57 -0.03
C ARG A 49 -13.99 15.59 0.91
N ASP A 50 -14.62 14.45 1.12
CA ASP A 50 -15.80 14.30 1.97
C ASP A 50 -15.45 14.38 3.47
N ARG A 51 -14.49 13.55 3.92
CA ARG A 51 -14.20 13.37 5.35
C ARG A 51 -13.15 14.33 5.90
N ALA A 52 -12.27 14.85 5.05
CA ALA A 52 -11.16 15.71 5.44
C ALA A 52 -10.93 16.84 4.41
N PRO A 53 -11.93 17.70 4.16
CA PRO A 53 -11.89 18.70 3.09
C PRO A 53 -10.71 19.67 3.20
N GLU A 54 -10.25 19.99 4.41
CA GLU A 54 -9.04 20.79 4.61
C GLU A 54 -7.77 20.07 4.14
N THR A 55 -7.62 18.80 4.48
CA THR A 55 -6.51 17.96 4.01
C THR A 55 -6.56 17.82 2.49
N ALA A 56 -7.74 17.61 1.91
CA ALA A 56 -7.92 17.55 0.46
C ALA A 56 -7.49 18.86 -0.23
N ARG A 57 -7.86 20.02 0.34
CA ARG A 57 -7.43 21.34 -0.17
C ARG A 57 -5.92 21.54 -0.07
N ARG A 58 -5.32 21.14 1.05
CA ARG A 58 -3.86 21.20 1.22
C ARG A 58 -3.17 20.32 0.19
N LEU A 59 -3.59 19.06 0.05
CA LEU A 59 -3.06 18.14 -0.95
C LEU A 59 -3.24 18.64 -2.39
N SER A 60 -4.36 19.30 -2.71
CA SER A 60 -4.56 19.87 -4.05
C SER A 60 -3.76 21.15 -4.30
N SER A 61 -3.37 21.87 -3.23
CA SER A 61 -2.50 23.03 -3.32
C SER A 61 -1.02 22.67 -3.50
N PHE A 62 -0.62 21.45 -3.11
CA PHE A 62 0.71 20.93 -3.40
C PHE A 62 0.83 20.59 -4.89
N GLN A 63 1.52 21.46 -5.64
CA GLN A 63 2.05 21.10 -6.94
C GLN A 63 3.39 20.41 -6.73
N LEU A 64 3.43 19.10 -6.94
CA LEU A 64 4.68 18.36 -6.97
C LEU A 64 5.45 18.75 -8.22
N THR A 65 6.76 19.01 -8.08
CA THR A 65 7.65 19.03 -9.24
C THR A 65 7.72 17.64 -9.87
N GLU A 66 8.17 17.53 -11.12
CA GLU A 66 8.36 16.23 -11.76
C GLU A 66 9.30 15.33 -10.95
N ASP A 67 10.38 15.87 -10.40
CA ASP A 67 11.30 15.12 -9.53
C ASP A 67 10.59 14.58 -8.28
N GLN A 68 9.77 15.41 -7.62
CA GLN A 68 9.00 14.97 -6.45
C GLN A 68 7.95 13.91 -6.82
N LYS A 69 7.30 14.06 -7.97
CA LYS A 69 6.36 13.06 -8.49
C LYS A 69 7.08 11.74 -8.73
N LEU A 70 8.27 11.77 -9.35
CA LEU A 70 9.10 10.60 -9.59
C LEU A 70 9.53 9.94 -8.28
N SER A 71 9.96 10.71 -7.28
CA SER A 71 10.30 10.15 -5.96
C SER A 71 9.11 9.44 -5.31
N VAL A 72 7.90 9.99 -5.42
CA VAL A 72 6.71 9.31 -4.88
C VAL A 72 6.41 8.02 -5.67
N LEU A 73 6.52 8.06 -7.00
CA LEU A 73 6.36 6.85 -7.81
C LEU A 73 7.41 5.79 -7.48
N ASP A 74 8.64 6.19 -7.17
CA ASP A 74 9.69 5.26 -6.73
C ASP A 74 9.33 4.60 -5.41
N VAL A 75 8.80 5.34 -4.42
CA VAL A 75 8.31 4.72 -3.18
C VAL A 75 7.24 3.67 -3.47
N VAL A 76 6.31 3.95 -4.39
CA VAL A 76 5.28 2.97 -4.78
C VAL A 76 5.89 1.78 -5.53
N ARG A 77 6.94 1.97 -6.35
CA ARG A 77 7.67 0.87 -7.00
C ARG A 77 8.34 -0.05 -5.98
N HIS A 78 8.88 0.49 -4.88
CA HIS A 78 9.46 -0.32 -3.81
C HIS A 78 8.43 -1.23 -3.13
N MET A 79 7.13 -0.93 -3.24
CA MET A 79 6.10 -1.87 -2.77
C MET A 79 6.13 -3.19 -3.54
N GLY A 80 6.74 -3.25 -4.73
CA GLY A 80 6.99 -4.50 -5.46
C GLY A 80 8.15 -5.33 -4.97
N ASP A 81 9.01 -4.78 -4.11
CA ASP A 81 10.17 -5.51 -3.61
C ASP A 81 9.66 -6.82 -2.96
N PRO A 82 10.18 -7.99 -3.37
CA PRO A 82 9.77 -9.27 -2.81
C PRO A 82 9.87 -9.35 -1.29
N ARG A 83 10.78 -8.60 -0.67
CA ARG A 83 10.94 -8.49 0.79
C ARG A 83 9.80 -7.68 1.40
N VAL A 84 9.41 -6.55 0.79
CA VAL A 84 8.24 -5.75 1.23
C VAL A 84 6.96 -6.57 1.10
N GLN A 85 6.76 -7.25 -0.02
CA GLN A 85 5.60 -8.11 -0.25
C GLN A 85 5.54 -9.28 0.74
N ARG A 86 6.69 -9.88 1.07
CA ARG A 86 6.77 -10.95 2.07
C ARG A 86 6.34 -10.47 3.45
N VAL A 87 6.85 -9.32 3.88
CA VAL A 87 6.43 -8.68 5.14
C VAL A 87 4.92 -8.44 5.14
N GLY A 88 4.37 -7.88 4.06
CA GLY A 88 2.93 -7.64 3.92
C GLY A 88 2.09 -8.90 4.05
N ARG A 89 2.53 -10.02 3.44
CA ARG A 89 1.88 -11.33 3.57
C ARG A 89 1.93 -11.86 5.01
N GLU A 90 3.06 -11.74 5.68
CA GLU A 90 3.19 -12.19 7.07
C GLU A 90 2.33 -11.37 8.03
N LEU A 91 2.27 -10.05 7.85
CA LEU A 91 1.37 -9.18 8.59
C LEU A 91 -0.10 -9.57 8.35
N THR A 92 -0.48 -9.80 7.09
CA THR A 92 -1.85 -10.20 6.72
C THR A 92 -2.21 -11.56 7.31
N LYS A 93 -1.26 -12.50 7.32
CA LYS A 93 -1.42 -13.79 7.96
C LYS A 93 -1.61 -13.65 9.47
N ALA A 94 -0.74 -12.90 10.16
CA ALA A 94 -0.85 -12.68 11.60
C ALA A 94 -2.17 -11.99 11.99
N LEU A 95 -2.63 -11.04 11.18
CA LEU A 95 -3.92 -10.40 11.39
C LEU A 95 -5.08 -11.39 11.24
N ARG A 96 -5.04 -12.23 10.19
CA ARG A 96 -6.06 -13.26 9.96
C ARG A 96 -6.07 -14.30 11.09
N ASP A 97 -4.90 -14.80 11.46
CA ASP A 97 -4.74 -15.78 12.54
C ASP A 97 -5.28 -15.22 13.86
N PHE A 98 -5.06 -13.92 14.15
CA PHE A 98 -5.66 -13.25 15.31
C PHE A 98 -7.18 -13.16 15.21
N LEU A 99 -7.72 -12.70 14.08
CA LEU A 99 -9.17 -12.55 13.87
C LEU A 99 -9.92 -13.89 13.91
N ASP A 100 -9.29 -14.97 13.45
CA ASP A 100 -9.88 -16.32 13.46
C ASP A 100 -9.86 -16.94 14.87
N THR A 101 -8.93 -16.52 15.74
CA THR A 101 -8.75 -17.09 17.09
C THR A 101 -9.33 -16.24 18.21
N SER A 102 -9.51 -14.94 18.00
CA SER A 102 -9.97 -14.00 19.03
C SER A 102 -11.41 -13.54 18.76
N SER A 103 -12.30 -13.85 19.70
CA SER A 103 -13.71 -13.42 19.65
C SER A 103 -13.92 -11.97 20.10
N THR A 104 -12.86 -11.32 20.60
CA THR A 104 -12.89 -9.98 21.16
C THR A 104 -11.94 -9.06 20.40
N ASP A 105 -12.44 -7.89 19.99
CA ASP A 105 -11.68 -6.82 19.35
C ASP A 105 -10.80 -6.08 20.38
N ASN A 106 -9.80 -6.79 20.94
CA ASN A 106 -8.81 -6.16 21.82
C ASN A 106 -7.58 -5.75 21.01
N ARG A 107 -7.57 -4.47 20.61
CA ARG A 107 -6.46 -3.85 19.86
C ARG A 107 -5.07 -4.12 20.47
N ARG A 108 -4.95 -4.15 21.80
CA ARG A 108 -3.65 -4.40 22.46
C ARG A 108 -3.14 -5.81 22.22
N ASP A 109 -4.03 -6.79 22.23
CA ASP A 109 -3.68 -8.19 22.00
C ASP A 109 -3.34 -8.42 20.53
N MET A 110 -4.05 -7.74 19.62
CA MET A 110 -3.72 -7.72 18.20
C MET A 110 -2.32 -7.12 17.95
N GLU A 111 -2.00 -5.98 18.58
CA GLU A 111 -0.68 -5.35 18.47
C GLU A 111 0.45 -6.24 18.99
N LEU A 112 0.23 -6.92 20.13
CA LEU A 112 1.18 -7.90 20.68
C LEU A 112 1.36 -9.10 19.74
N HIS A 113 0.26 -9.64 19.21
CA HIS A 113 0.27 -10.78 18.29
C HIS A 113 1.04 -10.46 17.01
N ILE A 114 0.73 -9.33 16.38
CA ILE A 114 1.45 -8.85 15.18
C ILE A 114 2.93 -8.61 15.49
N ARG A 115 3.26 -7.99 16.63
CA ARG A 115 4.65 -7.74 17.02
C ARG A 115 5.43 -9.05 17.19
N HIS A 116 4.84 -10.06 17.83
CA HIS A 116 5.48 -11.37 17.97
C HIS A 116 5.68 -12.06 16.62
N ALA A 117 4.69 -12.00 15.72
CA ALA A 117 4.79 -12.57 14.39
C ALA A 117 5.91 -11.91 13.56
N LEU A 118 6.08 -10.59 13.67
CA LEU A 118 7.08 -9.83 12.90
C LEU A 118 8.45 -9.74 13.59
N GLN A 119 8.57 -10.12 14.87
CA GLN A 119 9.82 -10.05 15.63
C GLN A 119 11.03 -10.68 14.92
N PRO A 120 10.92 -11.87 14.28
CA PRO A 120 12.07 -12.50 13.62
C PRO A 120 12.66 -11.69 12.46
N ARG A 121 11.89 -10.74 11.91
CA ARG A 121 12.28 -9.92 10.74
C ARG A 121 12.57 -8.48 11.06
N LEU A 122 12.71 -8.10 12.33
CA LEU A 122 12.94 -6.70 12.70
C LEU A 122 14.18 -6.08 12.06
N SER A 123 15.24 -6.87 11.81
CA SER A 123 16.43 -6.42 11.08
C SER A 123 16.12 -6.12 9.61
N GLU A 124 15.45 -7.05 8.91
CA GLU A 124 15.00 -6.89 7.53
C GLU A 124 14.05 -5.68 7.39
N LEU A 125 13.11 -5.50 8.32
CA LEU A 125 12.19 -4.36 8.36
C LEU A 125 12.91 -3.02 8.52
N ARG A 126 13.94 -2.95 9.37
CA ARG A 126 14.75 -1.74 9.54
C ARG A 126 15.53 -1.41 8.28
N GLN A 127 16.15 -2.41 7.68
CA GLN A 127 16.86 -2.25 6.42
C GLN A 127 15.91 -1.76 5.30
N LEU A 128 14.75 -2.40 5.15
CA LEU A 128 13.75 -1.98 4.17
C LEU A 128 13.25 -0.56 4.40
N ARG A 129 13.06 -0.17 5.66
CA ARG A 129 12.69 1.22 5.99
C ARG A 129 13.77 2.19 5.47
N ASP A 130 15.04 1.90 5.72
CA ASP A 130 16.15 2.79 5.34
C ASP A 130 16.43 2.80 3.83
N GLU A 131 15.97 1.78 3.10
CA GLU A 131 16.06 1.70 1.63
C GLU A 131 14.87 2.37 0.92
N VAL A 132 13.71 2.48 1.60
CA VAL A 132 12.46 2.99 1.02
C VAL A 132 12.13 4.44 1.46
N LEU A 133 12.57 4.85 2.65
CA LEU A 133 12.32 6.19 3.25
C LEU A 133 13.62 7.00 3.34
#